data_AF-A0A840NFZ7-F1
#
_entry.id   AF-A0A840NFZ7-F1
#
_cell.length_a   1.000
_cell.length_b   1.000
_cell.length_c   1.000
_cell.angle_alpha   90.00
_cell.angle_beta   90.00
_cell.angle_gamma   90.00
#
_symmetry.space_group_name_H-M   'P 1'
#
loop_
_entity.id
_entity.type
_entity.pdbx_description
1 polymer ?
#
loop_
_entity_poly.entity_id
_entity_poly.type
_entity_poly.pdbx_seq_one_letter_code
_entity_poly.pdbx_strand_id
1 'polypeptide(L)'
;MRAWAQQRHGVEAFVEPRTTVTETTVLLVAHDGEWTRRRVNGPEAAFRFARKHGLPCYEVAKLGYPQRMRDYQARQRVLRDRERRRDLG
;
A
#
# COMPACT_ATOMS: atom_id res chain seq x y z
N MET A 1 10.12 -3.77 -2.67
CA MET A 1 9.55 -2.44 -2.34
C MET A 1 10.14 -1.34 -3.21
N ARG A 2 11.46 -1.07 -3.19
CA ARG A 2 12.07 -0.08 -4.10
C ARG A 2 11.79 -0.33 -5.59
N ALA A 3 12.09 -1.54 -6.09
CA ALA A 3 11.85 -1.88 -7.50
C ALA A 3 10.37 -1.74 -7.89
N TRP A 4 9.45 -2.18 -7.01
CA TRP A 4 8.01 -2.03 -7.20
C TRP A 4 7.60 -0.55 -7.36
N ALA A 5 8.17 0.34 -6.54
CA ALA A 5 7.90 1.77 -6.59
C ALA A 5 8.47 2.42 -7.86
N GLN A 6 9.63 1.96 -8.33
CA GLN A 6 10.27 2.49 -9.54
C GLN A 6 9.54 2.09 -10.84
N GLN A 7 8.80 0.98 -10.81
CA GLN A 7 8.02 0.50 -11.95
C GLN A 7 6.63 1.15 -12.04
N ARG A 8 6.28 2.01 -11.09
CA ARG A 8 4.95 2.63 -10.98
C ARG A 8 5.09 4.15 -10.89
N HIS A 9 4.09 4.85 -11.40
CA HIS A 9 4.02 6.30 -11.31
C HIS A 9 3.06 6.74 -10.20
N GLY A 10 3.21 7.98 -9.73
CA GLY A 10 2.35 8.57 -8.69
C GLY A 10 2.32 7.76 -7.40
N VAL A 11 3.46 7.18 -7.02
CA VAL A 11 3.55 6.36 -5.80
C VAL A 11 3.61 7.26 -4.57
N GLU A 12 2.71 7.01 -3.62
CA GLU A 12 2.70 7.64 -2.30
C GLU A 12 2.92 6.57 -1.22
N ALA A 13 3.60 6.96 -0.15
CA ALA A 13 3.85 6.14 1.02
C ALA A 13 2.84 6.46 2.14
N PHE A 14 2.34 5.42 2.80
CA PHE A 14 1.42 5.51 3.92
C PHE A 14 1.95 4.66 5.07
N VAL A 15 2.14 5.27 6.25
CA VAL A 15 2.66 4.60 7.44
C VAL A 15 1.49 4.11 8.28
N GLU A 16 1.46 2.81 8.52
CA GLU A 16 0.62 2.20 9.54
C GLU A 16 1.39 2.21 10.87
N PRO A 17 0.88 2.86 11.93
CA PRO A 17 1.55 2.85 13.23
C PRO A 17 1.57 1.43 13.80
N ARG A 18 2.49 1.21 14.76
CA ARG A 18 2.48 -0.01 15.55
C ARG A 18 1.17 -0.08 16.37
N THR A 19 0.57 -1.25 16.44
CA THR A 19 -0.51 -1.57 17.37
C THR A 19 -0.03 -2.62 18.38
N THR A 20 -0.91 -3.04 19.29
CA THR A 20 -0.63 -4.15 20.22
C THR A 20 -0.24 -5.45 19.51
N VAL A 21 -0.77 -5.69 18.30
CA VAL A 21 -0.63 -6.96 17.58
C VAL A 21 0.06 -6.85 16.22
N THR A 22 0.37 -5.63 15.77
CA THR A 22 1.05 -5.40 14.48
C THR A 22 2.20 -4.42 14.62
N GLU A 23 3.34 -4.77 14.03
CA GLU A 23 4.47 -3.85 13.86
C GLU A 23 4.12 -2.69 12.93
N THR A 24 4.91 -1.62 12.99
CA THR A 24 4.83 -0.52 12.02
C THR A 24 5.06 -1.05 10.60
N THR A 25 4.23 -0.60 9.67
CA THR A 25 4.42 -0.92 8.25
C THR A 25 4.38 0.33 7.39
N VAL A 26 4.95 0.21 6.20
CA VAL A 26 4.77 1.19 5.12
C VAL A 26 4.02 0.52 3.98
N LEU A 27 2.97 1.18 3.51
CA LEU A 27 2.25 0.88 2.29
C LEU A 27 2.73 1.83 1.21
N LEU A 28 3.04 1.29 0.05
CA LEU A 28 3.21 2.09 -1.15
C LEU A 28 1.98 1.90 -2.02
N VAL A 29 1.36 3.01 -2.44
CA VAL A 29 0.14 3.00 -3.25
C VAL A 29 0.43 3.80 -4.52
N ALA A 30 0.33 3.13 -5.66
CA ALA A 30 0.49 3.74 -6.97
C ALA A 30 -0.76 4.55 -7.38
N HIS A 31 -0.62 5.28 -8.49
CA HIS A 31 -1.67 6.14 -9.02
C HIS A 31 -3.01 5.41 -9.27
N ASP A 32 -2.96 4.17 -9.77
CA ASP A 32 -4.15 3.36 -10.08
C ASP A 32 -4.75 2.63 -8.86
N GLY A 33 -4.09 2.76 -7.71
CA GLY A 33 -4.45 2.10 -6.46
C GLY A 33 -3.80 0.73 -6.24
N GLU A 34 -2.97 0.24 -7.17
CA GLU A 34 -2.13 -0.92 -6.88
C GLU A 34 -1.22 -0.61 -5.68
N TRP A 35 -1.01 -1.59 -4.81
CA TRP A 35 -0.26 -1.36 -3.58
C TRP A 35 0.60 -2.54 -3.16
N THR A 36 1.65 -2.24 -2.39
CA THR A 36 2.47 -3.22 -1.66
C THR A 36 2.67 -2.75 -0.23
N ARG A 37 2.81 -3.68 0.71
CA ARG A 37 3.06 -3.38 2.13
C ARG A 37 4.29 -4.11 2.65
N ARG A 38 5.06 -3.48 3.54
CA ARG A 38 6.19 -4.13 4.23
C ARG A 38 6.36 -3.60 5.65
N ARG A 39 6.70 -4.49 6.59
CA ARG A 39 7.08 -4.12 7.96
C ARG A 39 8.37 -3.30 7.96
N VAL A 40 8.47 -2.35 8.88
CA VAL A 40 9.63 -1.47 9.06
C VAL A 40 9.92 -1.28 10.55
N ASN A 41 11.17 -0.91 10.86
CA ASN A 41 11.62 -0.67 12.24
C ASN A 41 11.17 0.72 12.72
N GLY A 42 9.86 0.90 12.88
CA GLY A 42 9.24 2.13 13.37
C GLY A 42 8.93 3.18 12.28
N PRO A 43 8.14 4.23 12.62
CA PRO A 43 7.68 5.24 11.68
C PRO A 43 8.82 6.00 11.00
N GLU A 44 9.90 6.31 11.73
CA GLU A 44 11.04 7.05 11.20
C GLU A 44 11.73 6.29 10.06
N ALA A 45 11.76 4.96 10.13
CA ALA A 45 12.29 4.14 9.05
C ALA A 45 11.46 4.26 7.76
N ALA A 46 10.13 4.34 7.88
CA ALA A 46 9.25 4.59 6.75
C ALA A 46 9.45 5.98 6.15
N PHE A 47 9.50 7.02 6.98
CA PHE A 47 9.74 8.40 6.52
C PHE A 47 11.11 8.56 5.86
N ARG A 48 12.16 7.95 6.42
CA ARG A 48 13.49 7.93 5.78
C ARG A 48 13.48 7.22 4.44
N PHE A 49 12.78 6.09 4.34
CA PHE A 49 12.62 5.38 3.06
C PHE A 49 11.92 6.26 2.03
N ALA A 50 10.78 6.86 2.38
CA ALA A 50 10.01 7.69 1.47
C ALA A 50 10.83 8.92 1.01
N ARG A 51 11.49 9.61 1.95
CA ARG A 51 12.38 10.75 1.64
C ARG A 51 13.52 10.35 0.71
N LYS A 52 14.19 9.23 0.96
CA LYS A 52 15.27 8.72 0.11
C LYS A 52 14.82 8.44 -1.32
N HIS A 53 13.55 8.13 -1.51
CA HIS A 53 12.96 7.79 -2.80
C HIS A 53 12.08 8.89 -3.40
N GLY A 54 12.05 10.10 -2.79
CA GLY A 54 11.24 11.21 -3.28
C GLY A 54 9.74 10.95 -3.25
N LEU A 55 9.27 10.07 -2.36
CA LEU A 55 7.86 9.72 -2.24
C LEU A 55 7.16 10.61 -1.20
N PRO A 56 5.99 11.19 -1.49
CA PRO A 56 5.12 11.75 -0.47
C PRO A 56 4.80 10.69 0.58
N CYS A 57 4.76 11.07 1.86
CA CYS A 57 4.61 10.12 2.96
C CYS A 57 3.64 10.65 4.01
N TYR A 58 2.62 9.84 4.33
CA TYR A 58 1.55 10.23 5.24
C TYR A 58 1.30 9.16 6.30
N GLU A 59 0.67 9.53 7.40
CA GLU A 59 0.20 8.58 8.41
C GLU A 59 -1.24 8.15 8.09
N VAL A 60 -1.47 6.84 7.99
CA VAL A 60 -2.83 6.29 7.79
C VAL A 60 -3.76 6.67 8.92
N ALA A 61 -3.25 6.76 10.16
CA ALA A 61 -4.06 7.15 11.32
C ALA A 61 -4.68 8.55 11.19
N LYS A 62 -4.07 9.43 10.39
CA LYS A 62 -4.54 10.81 10.20
C LYS A 62 -5.44 10.97 8.98
N LEU A 63 -5.11 10.29 7.87
CA LEU A 63 -5.80 10.48 6.58
C LEU A 63 -6.73 9.32 6.20
N GLY A 64 -6.60 8.18 6.89
CA GLY A 64 -7.17 6.91 6.44
C GLY A 64 -6.43 6.33 5.22
N TYR A 65 -6.97 5.22 4.71
CA TYR A 65 -6.47 4.61 3.48
C TYR A 65 -7.00 5.34 2.25
N PRO A 66 -6.16 5.57 1.22
CA PRO A 66 -6.56 6.32 0.03
C PRO A 66 -7.66 5.59 -0.75
N GLN A 67 -8.63 6.34 -1.27
CA GLN A 67 -9.78 5.77 -1.98
C GLN A 67 -9.36 4.88 -3.16
N ARG A 68 -8.37 5.29 -3.96
CA ARG A 68 -7.84 4.51 -5.09
C ARG A 68 -7.41 3.10 -4.70
N MET A 69 -6.81 2.92 -3.51
CA MET A 69 -6.41 1.60 -3.01
C MET A 69 -7.63 0.73 -2.66
N ARG A 70 -8.68 1.33 -2.09
CA ARG A 70 -9.94 0.63 -1.79
C ARG A 70 -10.62 0.19 -3.08
N ASP A 71 -10.68 1.08 -4.07
CA ASP A 71 -11.27 0.78 -5.38
C ASP A 71 -10.50 -0.33 -6.11
N TYR A 72 -9.16 -0.29 -6.06
CA TYR A 72 -8.32 -1.36 -6.59
C TYR A 72 -8.64 -2.71 -5.93
N GLN A 73 -8.72 -2.76 -4.59
CA GLN A 73 -9.08 -3.99 -3.88
C GLN A 73 -10.47 -4.50 -4.24
N ALA A 74 -11.46 -3.61 -4.40
CA ALA A 74 -12.80 -3.97 -4.82
C ALA A 74 -12.79 -4.59 -6.23
N ARG A 75 -12.08 -3.97 -7.18
CA ARG A 75 -11.89 -4.53 -8.54
C ARG A 75 -11.22 -5.91 -8.50
N GLN A 76 -10.12 -6.05 -7.74
CA GLN A 76 -9.41 -7.32 -7.61
C GLN A 76 -10.27 -8.42 -6.98
N ARG A 77 -11.13 -8.08 -6.02
CA ARG A 77 -12.09 -9.05 -5.44
C ARG A 77 -13.05 -9.56 -6.51
N VAL A 78 -13.68 -8.66 -7.26
CA VAL A 78 -14.61 -9.04 -8.34
C VAL A 78 -13.94 -9.94 -9.37
N LEU A 79 -12.71 -9.61 -9.79
CA LEU A 79 -11.94 -10.41 -10.74
C LEU A 79 -11.65 -11.82 -10.21
N ARG A 80 -11.14 -11.93 -8.97
CA ARG A 80 -10.89 -13.24 -8.33
C ARG A 80 -12.16 -14.07 -8.17
N ASP A 81 -13.31 -13.44 -7.89
CA ASP A 81 -14.58 -14.14 -7.75
C ASP A 81 -15.15 -14.60 -9.10
N ARG A 82 -14.82 -13.91 -10.20
CA ARG A 82 -15.14 -14.36 -11.57
C ARG A 82 -14.25 -15.53 -12.00
N GLU A 83 -12.95 -15.44 -11.73
CA GLU A 83 -11.98 -16.50 -12.02
C GLU A 83 -12.35 -17.79 -11.28
N ARG A 84 -12.59 -17.71 -9.97
CA ARG A 84 -13.05 -18.86 -9.17
C ARG A 84 -14.33 -19.50 -9.69
N ARG A 85 -15.29 -18.72 -10.19
CA ARG A 85 -16.52 -19.27 -10.79
C ARG A 85 -16.28 -19.96 -12.12
N ARG A 86 -15.30 -19.50 -12.90
CA ARG A 86 -14.89 -20.12 -14.17
C ARG A 86 -14.18 -21.45 -13.92
N ASP A 87 -13.33 -21.53 -12.90
CA ASP A 87 -12.56 -22.75 -12.60
C ASP A 87 -13.42 -23.88 -11.98
N LEU A 88 -14.60 -23.53 -11.45
CA LEU A 88 -15.54 -24.46 -10.82
C LEU A 88 -16.64 -24.97 -11.77
N GLY A 89 -16.69 -24.49 -13.02
CA GLY A 89 -17.68 -24.88 -14.04
C GLY A 89 -17.02 -25.58 -15.21
#